data_AF-A0A351MJB4-F1
#
_entry.id   AF-A0A351MJB4-F1
#
_cell.length_a   1.000
_cell.length_b   1.000
_cell.length_c   1.000
_cell.angle_alpha   90.00
_cell.angle_beta   90.00
_cell.angle_gamma   90.00
#
_symmetry.space_group_name_H-M   'P 1'
#
loop_
_entity.id
_entity.type
_entity.pdbx_description
1 polymer ?
#
loop_
_entity_poly.entity_id
_entity_poly.type
_entity_poly.pdbx_seq_one_letter_code
_entity_poly.pdbx_strand_id
1 'polypeptide(L)'
;MPERRRTALVDGQRVGVEEITVELEVVTPILGGGTKTRDVDEVDIIRVPTIRGHLRFWWRALYGQNYDSPRALYAAEKRLWGGTTDGDDESGGRSLVEVTVSVDKQRAAAVDESQIQAYGTDATPGAYA
;
A
#
# COMPACT_ATOMS: atom_id res chain seq x y z
N MET A 1 28.17 8.95 15.55
CA MET A 1 27.73 7.86 16.47
C MET A 1 27.46 6.63 15.63
N PRO A 2 27.87 5.42 16.00
CA PRO A 2 27.52 4.24 15.20
C PRO A 2 26.00 4.02 15.28
N GLU A 3 25.35 3.93 14.12
CA GLU A 3 23.92 3.64 14.01
C GLU A 3 23.62 2.32 14.70
N ARG A 4 22.72 2.36 15.68
CA ARG A 4 22.31 1.19 16.44
C ARG A 4 21.51 0.29 15.49
N ARG A 5 22.15 -0.77 14.95
CA ARG A 5 21.49 -1.78 14.11
C ARG A 5 20.19 -2.22 14.79
N ARG A 6 19.06 -1.91 14.14
CA ARG A 6 17.74 -2.36 14.59
C ARG A 6 17.65 -3.86 14.31
N THR A 7 17.11 -4.62 15.27
CA THR A 7 16.91 -6.07 15.16
C THR A 7 15.46 -6.40 15.44
N ALA A 8 14.86 -7.28 14.64
CA ALA A 8 13.51 -7.79 14.85
C ALA A 8 13.56 -9.28 15.26
N LEU A 9 12.47 -9.78 15.83
CA LEU A 9 12.27 -11.22 16.09
C LEU A 9 11.36 -11.79 15.02
N VAL A 10 11.86 -12.75 14.26
CA VAL A 10 11.11 -13.52 13.25
C VAL A 10 11.29 -14.99 13.61
N ASP A 11 10.18 -15.68 13.89
CA ASP A 11 10.17 -17.10 14.27
C ASP A 11 11.15 -17.45 15.40
N GLY A 12 11.27 -16.55 16.38
CA GLY A 12 12.18 -16.70 17.53
C GLY A 12 13.64 -16.34 17.24
N GLN A 13 14.00 -16.05 15.99
CA GLN A 13 15.35 -15.65 15.60
C GLN A 13 15.48 -14.12 15.52
N ARG A 14 16.62 -13.58 15.98
CA ARG A 14 16.98 -12.17 15.78
C ARG A 14 17.47 -11.96 14.35
N VAL A 15 16.77 -11.13 13.60
CA VAL A 15 17.15 -10.72 12.25
C VAL A 15 17.55 -9.24 12.23
N GLY A 16 18.53 -8.91 11.39
CA GLY A 16 18.86 -7.51 11.10
C GLY A 16 17.71 -6.84 10.36
N VAL A 17 17.42 -5.59 10.71
CA VAL A 17 16.43 -4.76 10.02
C VAL A 17 17.17 -3.77 9.13
N GLU A 18 16.78 -3.74 7.86
CA GLU A 18 17.15 -2.66 6.95
C GLU A 18 15.97 -1.70 6.81
N GLU A 19 16.26 -0.40 6.82
CA GLU A 19 15.26 0.67 6.77
C GLU A 19 15.54 1.56 5.56
N ILE A 20 14.50 1.82 4.78
CA ILE A 20 14.55 2.74 3.65
C ILE A 20 13.46 3.78 3.88
N THR A 21 13.86 5.05 3.94
CA THR A 21 12.95 6.18 4.07
C THR A 21 13.00 7.00 2.79
N VAL A 22 11.83 7.33 2.25
CA VAL A 22 11.70 8.18 1.05
C VAL A 22 10.67 9.28 1.31
N GLU A 23 10.96 10.48 0.82
CA GLU A 23 10.02 11.58 0.79
C GLU A 23 9.32 11.58 -0.57
N LEU A 24 7.99 11.63 -0.56
CA LEU A 24 7.16 11.57 -1.76
C LEU A 24 6.16 12.72 -1.76
N GLU A 25 5.90 13.25 -2.95
CA GLU A 25 4.87 14.26 -3.19
C GLU A 25 3.94 13.76 -4.29
N VAL A 26 2.64 14.00 -4.12
CA VAL A 26 1.66 13.64 -5.14
C VAL A 26 1.61 14.71 -6.22
N VAL A 27 1.77 14.29 -7.47
CA VAL A 27 1.67 15.20 -8.63
C VAL A 27 0.21 15.57 -8.92
N THR A 28 -0.71 14.64 -8.66
CA THR A 28 -2.15 14.82 -8.86
C THR A 28 -2.87 14.83 -7.51
N PRO A 29 -3.94 15.64 -7.34
CA PRO A 29 -4.78 15.57 -6.15
C PRO A 29 -5.24 14.14 -5.86
N ILE A 30 -5.18 13.74 -4.60
CA ILE A 30 -5.64 12.42 -4.16
C ILE A 30 -7.17 12.44 -4.13
N LEU A 31 -7.79 11.60 -4.95
CA LEU A 31 -9.24 11.48 -5.00
C LEU A 31 -9.74 10.49 -3.95
N GLY A 32 -10.09 11.04 -2.78
CA GLY A 32 -10.79 10.31 -1.73
C GLY A 32 -10.06 9.08 -1.19
N GLY A 33 -10.76 8.32 -0.36
CA GLY A 33 -10.24 7.12 0.31
C GLY A 33 -11.03 6.71 1.55
N GLY A 34 -11.95 7.56 2.02
CA GLY A 34 -12.82 7.30 3.15
C GLY A 34 -13.84 6.18 2.90
N THR A 35 -14.58 5.82 3.95
CA THR A 35 -15.66 4.80 3.87
C THR A 35 -16.88 5.27 3.09
N LYS A 36 -17.01 6.58 2.90
CA LYS A 36 -18.05 7.21 2.09
C LYS A 36 -17.43 7.76 0.80
N THR A 37 -18.11 7.50 -0.31
CA THR A 37 -17.73 8.06 -1.61
C THR A 37 -17.71 9.59 -1.52
N ARG A 38 -16.65 10.21 -2.04
CA ARG A 38 -16.44 11.68 -2.04
C ARG A 38 -16.23 12.29 -0.65
N ASP A 39 -15.95 11.46 0.36
CA ASP A 39 -15.56 11.92 1.69
C ASP A 39 -14.05 11.69 1.88
N VAL A 40 -13.36 12.74 2.32
CA VAL A 40 -11.91 12.70 2.52
C VAL A 40 -11.64 12.13 3.90
N ASP A 41 -10.78 11.11 3.98
CA ASP A 41 -10.33 10.58 5.25
C ASP A 41 -9.27 11.53 5.84
N GLU A 42 -9.67 12.39 6.79
CA GLU A 42 -8.78 13.36 7.42
C GLU A 42 -7.74 12.73 8.38
N VAL A 43 -7.98 11.47 8.76
CA VAL A 43 -7.10 10.69 9.64
C VAL A 43 -6.08 9.94 8.79
N ASP A 44 -6.57 9.07 7.92
CA ASP A 44 -5.75 8.22 7.04
C ASP A 44 -5.82 8.72 5.59
N ILE A 45 -5.34 9.95 5.35
CA ILE A 45 -5.26 10.59 4.01
C ILE A 45 -4.57 9.64 3.02
N ILE A 46 -3.49 9.00 3.46
CA ILE A 46 -2.79 7.95 2.74
C ILE A 46 -2.87 6.65 3.52
N ARG A 47 -3.62 5.68 2.99
CA ARG A 47 -3.81 4.39 3.63
C ARG A 47 -2.59 3.49 3.45
N VAL A 48 -1.94 3.15 4.57
CA VAL A 48 -0.80 2.21 4.61
C VAL A 48 -1.12 0.87 3.93
N PRO A 49 -2.30 0.24 4.11
CA PRO A 49 -2.64 -1.01 3.41
C PRO A 49 -2.63 -0.87 1.88
N THR A 50 -3.03 0.30 1.35
CA THR A 50 -3.02 0.57 -0.09
C THR A 50 -1.60 0.64 -0.63
N ILE A 51 -0.68 1.34 0.06
CA ILE A 51 0.74 1.37 -0.32
C ILE A 51 1.31 -0.04 -0.31
N ARG A 52 1.06 -0.80 0.77
CA ARG A 52 1.51 -2.19 0.88
C ARG A 52 0.99 -3.06 -0.27
N GLY A 53 -0.26 -2.88 -0.69
CA GLY A 53 -0.83 -3.54 -1.86
C GLY A 53 -0.10 -3.21 -3.17
N HIS A 54 0.21 -1.93 -3.40
CA HIS A 54 0.99 -1.49 -4.58
C HIS A 54 2.42 -2.04 -4.57
N LEU A 55 3.09 -2.03 -3.42
CA LEU A 55 4.43 -2.60 -3.29
C LEU A 55 4.43 -4.12 -3.55
N ARG A 56 3.43 -4.85 -3.05
CA ARG A 56 3.24 -6.28 -3.36
C ARG A 56 3.03 -6.51 -4.86
N PHE A 57 2.22 -5.68 -5.50
CA PHE A 57 1.98 -5.74 -6.94
C PHE A 57 3.28 -5.52 -7.74
N TRP A 58 4.02 -4.45 -7.45
CA TRP A 58 5.27 -4.16 -8.13
C TRP A 58 6.34 -5.20 -7.85
N TRP A 59 6.39 -5.75 -6.63
CA TRP A 59 7.27 -6.86 -6.32
C TRP A 59 6.96 -8.08 -7.21
N ARG A 60 5.69 -8.46 -7.39
CA ARG A 60 5.34 -9.54 -8.34
C ARG A 60 5.73 -9.19 -9.77
N ALA A 61 5.51 -7.95 -10.21
CA ALA A 61 5.82 -7.54 -11.57
C ALA A 61 7.34 -7.60 -11.86
N LEU A 62 8.17 -7.21 -10.90
CA LEU A 62 9.63 -7.20 -11.03
C LEU A 62 10.26 -8.59 -10.86
N TYR A 63 9.78 -9.36 -9.88
CA TYR A 63 10.38 -10.63 -9.50
C TYR A 63 9.66 -11.85 -10.07
N GLY A 64 8.52 -11.67 -10.75
CA GLY A 64 7.70 -12.77 -11.29
C GLY A 64 8.47 -13.71 -12.21
N GLN A 65 9.38 -13.17 -13.03
CA GLN A 65 10.24 -13.95 -13.93
C GLN A 65 11.28 -14.82 -13.20
N ASN A 66 11.56 -14.56 -11.92
CA ASN A 66 12.54 -15.31 -11.14
C ASN A 66 11.97 -16.61 -10.54
N TYR A 67 10.70 -16.93 -10.81
CA TYR A 67 10.02 -18.11 -10.27
C TYR A 67 9.44 -18.95 -11.39
N ASP A 68 9.64 -20.27 -11.30
CA ASP A 68 9.23 -21.23 -12.35
C ASP A 68 7.71 -21.42 -12.45
N SER A 69 6.94 -20.96 -11.45
CA SER A 69 5.48 -21.10 -11.45
C SER A 69 4.77 -20.02 -10.62
N PRO A 70 3.49 -19.74 -10.92
CA PRO A 70 2.66 -18.86 -10.09
C PRO A 70 2.56 -19.31 -8.63
N ARG A 71 2.59 -20.62 -8.38
CA ARG A 71 2.56 -21.18 -7.01
C ARG A 71 3.83 -20.84 -6.24
N ALA A 72 4.99 -20.95 -6.89
CA ALA A 72 6.28 -20.58 -6.28
C ALA A 72 6.36 -19.08 -5.98
N LEU A 73 5.88 -18.24 -6.93
CA LEU A 73 5.78 -16.80 -6.72
C LEU A 73 4.86 -16.45 -5.55
N TYR A 74 3.68 -17.07 -5.47
CA TYR A 74 2.73 -16.86 -4.38
C TYR A 74 3.30 -17.26 -3.02
N ALA A 75 3.99 -18.41 -2.94
CA ALA A 75 4.63 -18.86 -1.71
C ALA A 75 5.73 -17.88 -1.25
N ALA A 76 6.53 -17.37 -2.18
CA ALA A 76 7.55 -16.38 -1.88
C ALA A 76 6.94 -15.02 -1.46
N GLU A 77 5.86 -14.59 -2.12
CA GLU A 77 5.12 -13.39 -1.73
C GLU A 77 4.53 -13.54 -0.32
N LYS A 78 3.88 -14.68 -0.03
CA LYS A 78 3.30 -14.99 1.29
C LYS A 78 4.37 -14.98 2.38
N ARG A 79 5.56 -15.53 2.11
CA ARG A 79 6.69 -15.51 3.06
C ARG A 79 7.18 -14.10 3.35
N LEU A 80 7.33 -13.25 2.33
CA LEU A 80 7.87 -11.90 2.51
C LEU A 80 6.84 -10.94 3.12
N TRP A 81 5.64 -10.93 2.56
CA TRP A 81 4.61 -9.96 2.86
C TRP A 81 3.56 -10.47 3.85
N GLY A 82 3.69 -11.69 4.34
CA GLY A 82 2.70 -12.36 5.18
C GLY A 82 1.43 -12.76 4.42
N GLY A 83 0.67 -13.66 5.04
CA GLY A 83 -0.63 -14.10 4.54
C GLY A 83 -1.34 -14.98 5.56
N THR A 84 -2.63 -15.19 5.34
CA THR A 84 -3.47 -16.03 6.20
C THR A 84 -3.03 -17.50 6.11
N THR A 85 -3.11 -18.22 7.24
CA THR A 85 -3.09 -19.68 7.26
C THR A 85 -4.42 -20.19 6.72
N ASP A 86 -4.43 -20.88 5.59
CA ASP A 86 -5.60 -21.60 5.12
C ASP A 86 -5.42 -23.09 5.49
N GLY A 87 -6.16 -23.57 6.50
CA GLY A 87 -6.10 -24.97 6.96
C GLY A 87 -4.83 -25.33 7.76
N ASP A 88 -4.37 -26.58 7.62
CA ASP A 88 -3.17 -27.15 8.30
C ASP A 88 -1.83 -26.60 7.76
N ASP A 89 -1.86 -25.54 6.95
CA ASP A 89 -0.67 -24.94 6.34
C ASP A 89 0.01 -23.97 7.32
N GLU A 90 1.06 -24.46 8.01
CA GLU A 90 1.94 -23.69 8.90
C GLU A 90 2.70 -22.55 8.17
N SER A 91 2.55 -22.44 6.84
CA SER A 91 3.16 -21.40 6.01
C SER A 91 2.51 -20.02 6.13
N GLY A 92 1.49 -19.84 6.97
CA GLY A 92 0.95 -18.52 7.30
C GLY A 92 1.80 -17.84 8.36
N GLY A 93 2.37 -16.69 8.01
CA GLY A 93 3.33 -15.98 8.85
C GLY A 93 3.08 -14.48 8.90
N ARG A 94 3.61 -13.85 9.95
CA ARG A 94 3.66 -12.38 10.04
C ARG A 94 4.50 -11.82 8.89
N SER A 95 4.16 -10.62 8.44
CA SER A 95 4.95 -9.91 7.43
C SER A 95 6.38 -9.70 7.91
N LEU A 96 7.36 -9.94 7.04
CA LEU A 96 8.75 -9.54 7.28
C LEU A 96 8.97 -8.06 6.94
N VAL A 97 8.01 -7.45 6.25
CA VAL A 97 8.01 -6.04 5.85
C VAL A 97 7.05 -5.25 6.71
N GLU A 98 7.56 -4.20 7.36
CA GLU A 98 6.77 -3.15 8.00
C GLU A 98 6.72 -1.93 7.08
N VAL A 99 5.54 -1.34 6.92
CA VAL A 99 5.34 -0.12 6.14
C VAL A 99 4.74 0.91 7.06
N THR A 100 5.38 2.07 7.16
CA THR A 100 4.90 3.21 7.94
C THR A 100 4.80 4.41 7.01
N VAL A 101 3.77 5.24 7.21
CA VAL A 101 3.55 6.47 6.46
C VAL A 101 3.38 7.60 7.46
N SER A 102 4.07 8.71 7.20
CA SER A 102 3.85 9.97 7.87
C SER A 102 3.44 11.00 6.82
N VAL A 103 2.34 11.69 7.06
CA VAL A 103 1.86 12.77 6.19
C VAL A 103 2.12 14.08 6.91
N ASP A 104 2.91 14.95 6.29
CA ASP A 104 3.08 16.32 6.77
C ASP A 104 1.80 17.12 6.48
N LYS A 105 0.94 17.27 7.49
CA LYS A 105 -0.32 18.01 7.38
C LYS A 105 -0.15 19.52 7.15
N GLN A 106 1.04 20.08 7.39
CA GLN A 106 1.33 21.49 7.10
C GLN A 106 1.61 21.72 5.61
N ARG A 107 2.07 20.67 4.91
CA ARG A 107 2.32 20.67 3.46
C ARG A 107 1.23 19.95 2.65
N ALA A 108 0.40 19.14 3.30
CA ALA A 108 -0.76 18.51 2.66
C ALA A 108 -1.64 19.63 2.07
N ALA A 109 -1.70 19.68 0.74
CA ALA A 109 -2.43 20.69 0.00
C ALA A 109 -3.89 20.78 0.49
N ALA A 110 -4.45 21.98 0.39
CA ALA A 110 -5.82 22.27 0.78
C ALA A 110 -6.79 21.22 0.21
N VAL A 111 -7.74 20.79 1.05
CA VAL A 111 -8.82 19.90 0.62
C VAL A 111 -9.65 20.65 -0.42
N ASP A 112 -9.76 20.07 -1.61
CA ASP A 112 -10.64 20.58 -2.67
C ASP A 112 -11.98 19.84 -2.62
N GLU A 113 -12.98 20.51 -2.04
CA GLU A 113 -14.37 20.03 -1.98
C GLU A 113 -15.22 20.52 -3.17
N SER A 114 -14.61 21.20 -4.15
CA SER A 114 -15.35 21.74 -5.29
C SER A 114 -16.00 20.61 -6.10
N GLN A 115 -17.12 20.92 -6.73
CA GLN A 115 -17.76 19.97 -7.63
C GLN A 115 -16.84 19.74 -8.84
N ILE A 116 -16.50 18.47 -9.10
CA ILE A 116 -15.83 18.07 -10.33
C ILE A 116 -16.70 18.53 -11.51
N GLN A 117 -16.26 19.56 -12.21
CA GLN A 117 -16.88 19.98 -13.46
C GLN A 117 -16.47 18.96 -14.52
N ALA A 118 -17.32 17.97 -14.74
CA ALA A 118 -17.15 17.08 -15.89
C ALA A 118 -17.19 17.94 -17.16
N TYR A 119 -16.15 17.84 -17.99
CA TYR A 119 -16.16 18.45 -19.31
C TYR A 119 -17.35 17.87 -20.11
N GLY A 120 -18.35 18.71 -20.42
CA GLY A 120 -19.52 18.32 -21.22
C GLY A 120 -20.84 18.17 -20.46
N THR A 121 -21.19 19.11 -19.57
CA THR A 121 -22.53 19.17 -18.93
C THR A 121 -23.66 19.67 -19.86
N ASP A 122 -23.47 19.63 -21.18
CA ASP A 122 -24.63 19.52 -22.06
C ASP A 122 -25.12 18.09 -21.93
N ALA A 123 -26.16 17.93 -21.11
CA ALA A 123 -26.84 16.68 -20.83
C ALA A 123 -26.86 15.79 -22.07
N THR A 124 -26.17 14.64 -22.06
CA THR A 124 -26.39 13.62 -23.08
C THR A 124 -27.82 13.12 -22.91
N PRO A 125 -28.77 13.50 -23.79
CA PRO A 125 -30.15 13.06 -23.65
C PRO A 125 -30.16 11.58 -24.05
N GLY A 126 -30.46 10.69 -23.10
CA GLY A 126 -30.80 9.30 -23.41
C GLY A 126 -29.80 8.20 -23.04
N ALA A 127 -28.96 8.36 -22.01
CA ALA A 127 -28.29 7.20 -21.41
C ALA A 127 -29.07 6.72 -20.19
N TYR A 128 -29.56 5.47 -20.26
CA TYR A 128 -30.47 4.77 -19.34
C TYR A 128 -31.97 5.11 -19.54
N ALA A 129 -32.54 4.49 -20.58
CA ALA A 129 -33.90 3.97 -20.54
C ALA A 129 -33.83 2.43 -20.47
#